data_AF-A0A2T0K3P2-F1
#
_entry.id   AF-A0A2T0K3P2-F1
#
_cell.length_a   1.000
_cell.length_b   1.000
_cell.length_c   1.000
_cell.angle_alpha   90.00
_cell.angle_beta   90.00
_cell.angle_gamma   90.00
#
_symmetry.space_group_name_H-M   'P 1'
#
loop_
_entity.id
_entity.type
_entity.pdbx_description
1 polymer ?
#
loop_
_entity_poly.entity_id
_entity_poly.type
_entity_poly.pdbx_seq_one_letter_code
_entity_poly.pdbx_strand_id
1 'polypeptide(L)'
;MPLLDDMKRWFEATLLTLSAKSDTTKAIQYSLNRWPALVYYCSDGQAEIDNLIAERALRGVAIGRRNFLFAGADSGGERAAAMYSLIGSARMNGVDPEAYLHYVIERIADHPVNRIDELLPWNVAPLLPAASHIDPVR
;
A
#
# COMPACT_ATOMS: atom_id res chain seq x y z
N MET A 1 -27.05 0.36 6.62
CA MET A 1 -26.82 -0.81 5.74
C MET A 1 -27.31 -2.02 6.53
N PRO A 2 -28.46 -2.62 6.18
CA PRO A 2 -29.18 -3.52 7.08
C PRO A 2 -28.32 -4.62 7.72
N LEU A 3 -27.47 -5.28 6.95
CA LEU A 3 -26.59 -6.35 7.43
C LEU A 3 -25.51 -5.85 8.42
N LEU A 4 -24.91 -4.68 8.17
CA LEU A 4 -23.90 -4.12 9.07
C LEU A 4 -24.55 -3.59 10.34
N ASP A 5 -25.74 -3.00 10.24
CA ASP A 5 -26.50 -2.54 11.40
C ASP A 5 -26.88 -3.72 12.31
N ASP A 6 -27.27 -4.85 11.72
CA ASP A 6 -27.54 -6.10 12.45
C ASP A 6 -26.27 -6.72 13.04
N MET A 7 -25.15 -6.69 12.32
CA MET A 7 -23.85 -7.12 12.86
C MET A 7 -23.42 -6.27 14.06
N LYS A 8 -23.65 -4.94 14.01
CA LYS A 8 -23.33 -4.05 15.12
C LYS A 8 -24.13 -4.41 16.37
N ARG A 9 -25.44 -4.59 16.21
CA ARG A 9 -26.35 -5.01 17.29
C ARG A 9 -25.94 -6.35 17.86
N TRP A 10 -25.54 -7.29 17.00
CA TRP A 10 -25.04 -8.59 17.44
C TRP A 10 -23.75 -8.46 18.26
N PHE A 11 -22.80 -7.63 17.85
CA PHE A 11 -21.59 -7.33 18.64
C PHE A 11 -21.91 -6.72 20.01
N GLU A 12 -22.78 -5.71 20.05
CA GLU A 12 -23.21 -5.05 21.29
C GLU A 12 -23.90 -6.05 22.24
N ALA A 13 -24.79 -6.89 21.72
CA ALA A 13 -25.45 -7.94 22.50
C ALA A 13 -24.46 -9.02 22.98
N THR A 14 -23.49 -9.41 22.15
CA THR A 14 -22.48 -10.41 22.49
C THR A 14 -21.56 -9.93 23.62
N LEU A 15 -21.24 -8.64 23.69
CA LEU A 15 -20.45 -8.10 24.80
C LEU A 15 -21.11 -8.27 26.17
N LEU A 16 -22.45 -8.34 26.24
CA LEU A 16 -23.19 -8.54 27.49
C LEU A 16 -23.06 -9.98 28.03
N THR A 17 -22.69 -10.93 27.18
CA THR A 17 -22.58 -12.35 27.55
C THR A 17 -21.14 -12.79 27.81
N LEU A 18 -20.16 -11.97 27.44
CA LEU A 18 -18.74 -12.29 27.56
C LEU A 18 -18.11 -11.69 28.82
N SER A 19 -17.10 -12.38 29.35
CA SER A 19 -16.25 -11.81 30.39
C SER A 19 -15.47 -10.62 29.85
N ALA A 20 -15.40 -9.54 30.62
CA ALA A 20 -14.69 -8.30 30.25
C ALA A 20 -13.21 -8.51 29.86
N LYS A 21 -12.57 -9.59 30.33
CA LYS A 21 -11.15 -9.87 30.09
C LYS A 21 -10.89 -10.83 28.92
N SER A 22 -11.92 -11.37 28.27
CA SER A 22 -11.73 -12.33 27.18
C SER A 22 -11.12 -11.67 25.93
N ASP A 23 -10.35 -12.43 25.14
CA ASP A 23 -9.80 -11.90 23.89
C ASP A 23 -10.88 -11.59 22.86
N THR A 24 -12.00 -12.33 22.88
CA THR A 24 -13.20 -12.03 22.08
C THR A 24 -13.78 -10.66 22.43
N THR A 25 -13.86 -10.33 23.71
CA THR A 25 -14.32 -9.00 24.18
C THR A 25 -13.43 -7.89 23.62
N LYS A 26 -12.10 -8.07 23.69
CA LYS A 26 -11.14 -7.10 23.14
C LYS A 26 -11.32 -6.91 21.63
N ALA A 27 -11.49 -8.00 20.88
CA ALA A 27 -11.68 -7.96 19.43
C ALA A 27 -13.00 -7.26 19.03
N ILE A 28 -14.11 -7.56 19.72
CA ILE A 28 -15.39 -6.90 19.47
C ILE A 28 -15.32 -5.41 19.83
N GLN A 29 -14.76 -5.07 20.99
CA GLN A 29 -14.57 -3.66 21.39
C GLN A 29 -13.69 -2.89 20.42
N TYR A 30 -12.60 -3.49 19.93
CA TYR A 30 -11.76 -2.89 18.91
C TYR A 30 -12.55 -2.58 17.63
N SER A 31 -13.38 -3.52 17.19
CA SER A 31 -14.23 -3.37 16.00
C SER A 31 -15.27 -2.25 16.19
N LEU A 32 -15.96 -2.22 17.33
CA LEU A 32 -16.96 -1.19 17.65
C LEU A 32 -16.34 0.21 17.80
N ASN A 33 -15.17 0.31 18.44
CA ASN A 33 -14.44 1.59 18.57
C ASN A 33 -14.02 2.17 17.22
N ARG A 34 -13.86 1.31 16.20
CA ARG A 34 -13.49 1.69 14.83
C ARG A 34 -14.66 1.57 13.85
N TRP A 35 -15.89 1.44 14.35
CA TRP A 35 -17.06 1.21 13.51
C TRP A 35 -17.20 2.20 12.35
N PRO A 36 -17.00 3.53 12.54
CA PRO A 36 -17.09 4.48 11.43
C PRO A 36 -16.11 4.19 10.29
N ALA A 37 -14.89 3.76 10.61
CA ALA A 37 -13.89 3.37 9.61
C ALA A 37 -14.23 2.02 8.95
N LEU A 38 -14.73 1.06 9.73
CA LEU A 38 -15.06 -0.28 9.24
C LEU A 38 -16.19 -0.28 8.20
N VAL A 39 -17.13 0.68 8.29
CA VAL A 39 -18.24 0.81 7.35
C VAL A 39 -18.02 1.88 6.28
N TYR A 40 -16.84 2.53 6.25
CA TYR A 40 -16.57 3.68 5.36
C TYR A 40 -16.72 3.33 3.88
N TYR A 41 -16.30 2.15 3.47
CA TYR A 41 -16.44 1.65 2.09
C TYR A 41 -17.90 1.61 1.60
N CYS A 42 -18.88 1.56 2.51
CA CYS A 42 -20.30 1.62 2.14
C CYS A 42 -20.76 3.04 1.78
N SER A 43 -20.04 4.06 2.23
CA SER A 43 -20.34 5.48 1.94
C SER A 43 -19.50 6.04 0.79
N ASP A 44 -18.36 5.42 0.50
CA ASP A 44 -17.46 5.83 -0.58
C ASP A 44 -17.10 4.62 -1.44
N GLY A 45 -17.62 4.59 -2.66
CA GLY A 45 -17.37 3.49 -3.61
C GLY A 45 -15.94 3.44 -4.17
N GLN A 46 -15.09 4.44 -3.86
CA GLN A 46 -13.65 4.37 -4.14
C GLN A 46 -12.87 3.69 -3.00
N ALA A 47 -13.47 3.54 -1.81
CA ALA A 47 -12.84 2.83 -0.71
C ALA A 47 -13.02 1.32 -0.87
N GLU A 48 -11.91 0.61 -0.76
CA GLU A 48 -11.91 -0.85 -0.67
C GLU A 48 -12.42 -1.31 0.70
N ILE A 49 -13.06 -2.48 0.73
CA ILE A 49 -13.57 -3.11 1.97
C ILE A 49 -12.43 -3.58 2.88
N ASP A 50 -11.27 -3.87 2.30
CA ASP A 50 -10.10 -4.36 3.00
C ASP A 50 -8.85 -3.54 2.63
N ASN A 51 -7.76 -3.78 3.36
CA ASN A 51 -6.48 -3.14 3.15
C ASN A 51 -5.48 -4.05 2.40
N LEU A 52 -5.95 -5.10 1.71
CA LEU A 52 -5.10 -6.17 1.18
C LEU A 52 -4.08 -5.63 0.17
N ILE A 53 -4.48 -4.66 -0.65
CA ILE A 53 -3.61 -3.99 -1.63
C ILE A 53 -2.45 -3.30 -0.91
N ALA A 54 -2.75 -2.54 0.15
CA ALA A 54 -1.75 -1.85 0.95
C ALA A 54 -0.80 -2.82 1.68
N GLU A 55 -1.35 -3.90 2.28
CA GLU A 55 -0.55 -4.92 2.96
C GLU A 55 0.38 -5.66 1.98
N ARG A 56 -0.12 -6.02 0.80
CA ARG A 56 0.67 -6.63 -0.28
C ARG A 56 1.80 -5.71 -0.74
N ALA A 57 1.52 -4.42 -0.91
CA ALA A 57 2.53 -3.43 -1.27
C ALA A 57 3.63 -3.30 -0.19
N LEU A 58 3.24 -3.30 1.08
CA LEU A 58 4.17 -3.19 2.22
C LEU A 58 4.95 -4.48 2.50
N ARG A 59 4.48 -5.64 2.01
CA ARG A 59 5.15 -6.93 2.23
C ARG A 59 6.61 -6.92 1.77
N GLY A 60 6.90 -6.27 0.65
CA GLY A 60 8.27 -6.13 0.14
C GLY A 60 9.18 -5.41 1.13
N VAL A 61 8.69 -4.31 1.72
CA VAL A 61 9.41 -3.54 2.75
C VAL A 61 9.63 -4.38 4.01
N ALA A 62 8.59 -5.09 4.47
CA ALA A 62 8.65 -5.93 5.67
C ALA A 62 9.68 -7.06 5.54
N ILE A 63 9.76 -7.70 4.37
CA ILE A 63 10.78 -8.72 4.06
C ILE A 63 12.15 -8.06 3.95
N GLY A 64 12.27 -6.97 3.18
CA GLY A 64 13.53 -6.27 2.94
C GLY A 64 14.19 -5.74 4.20
N ARG A 65 13.40 -5.30 5.19
CA ARG A 65 13.92 -4.84 6.50
C ARG A 65 14.83 -5.85 7.19
N ARG A 66 14.58 -7.16 7.03
CA ARG A 66 15.45 -8.21 7.60
C ARG A 66 16.80 -8.31 6.90
N ASN A 67 16.90 -7.83 5.66
CA ASN A 67 18.12 -7.85 4.85
C ASN A 67 18.94 -6.55 4.99
N PHE A 68 18.36 -5.50 5.58
CA PHE A 68 19.03 -4.22 5.81
C PHE A 68 19.75 -4.19 7.16
N LEU A 69 20.74 -5.07 7.33
CA LEU A 69 21.47 -5.31 8.59
C LEU A 69 22.15 -4.06 9.19
N PHE A 70 22.35 -2.99 8.40
CA PHE A 70 23.04 -1.76 8.81
C PHE A 70 22.26 -0.46 8.52
N ALA A 71 20.97 -0.54 8.19
CA ALA A 71 20.14 0.64 8.00
C ALA A 71 19.68 1.19 9.37
N GLY A 72 20.36 2.22 9.88
CA GLY A 72 20.09 2.79 11.21
C GLY A 72 19.93 4.31 11.27
N ALA A 73 20.04 5.00 10.13
CA ALA A 73 19.86 6.46 10.05
C ALA A 73 18.55 6.81 9.36
N ASP A 74 17.87 7.86 9.84
CA ASP A 74 16.60 8.35 9.27
C ASP A 74 16.73 8.68 7.77
N SER A 75 17.86 9.26 7.38
CA SER A 75 18.19 9.57 5.97
C SER A 75 18.26 8.31 5.08
N GLY A 76 18.64 7.17 5.64
CA GLY A 76 18.60 5.88 4.94
C GLY A 76 17.18 5.38 4.75
N GLY A 77 16.32 5.56 5.76
CA GLY A 77 14.90 5.25 5.67
C GLY A 77 14.18 6.10 4.62
N GLU A 78 14.47 7.39 4.58
CA GLU A 78 13.89 8.33 3.61
C GLU A 78 14.26 7.97 2.16
N ARG A 79 15.54 7.62 1.92
CA ARG A 79 16.00 7.12 0.61
C ARG A 79 15.34 5.80 0.23
N ALA A 80 15.21 4.88 1.18
CA ALA A 80 14.53 3.62 0.93
C ALA A 80 13.05 3.84 0.57
N ALA A 81 12.36 4.72 1.30
CA ALA A 81 10.97 5.10 1.02
C ALA A 81 10.81 5.71 -0.38
N ALA A 82 11.72 6.59 -0.80
CA ALA A 82 11.73 7.14 -2.15
C ALA A 82 11.89 6.03 -3.21
N MET A 83 12.83 5.11 -3.03
CA MET A 83 13.04 3.99 -3.96
C MET A 83 11.83 3.04 -4.02
N TYR A 84 11.27 2.66 -2.87
CA TYR A 84 10.06 1.82 -2.83
C TYR A 84 8.86 2.51 -3.50
N SER A 85 8.74 3.83 -3.35
CA SER A 85 7.68 4.62 -3.99
C SER A 85 7.82 4.62 -5.51
N LEU A 86 9.04 4.76 -6.03
CA LEU A 86 9.31 4.68 -7.48
C LEU A 86 9.03 3.29 -8.03
N ILE A 87 9.50 2.24 -7.35
CA ILE A 87 9.26 0.84 -7.75
C ILE A 87 7.76 0.51 -7.73
N GLY A 88 7.06 0.91 -6.66
CA GLY A 88 5.61 0.73 -6.55
C GLY A 88 4.88 1.48 -7.66
N SER A 89 5.28 2.71 -7.96
CA SER A 89 4.71 3.52 -9.03
C SER A 89 4.93 2.91 -10.42
N ALA A 90 6.10 2.35 -10.71
CA ALA A 90 6.36 1.62 -11.96
C ALA A 90 5.40 0.43 -12.12
N ARG A 91 5.21 -0.37 -11.06
CA ARG A 91 4.27 -1.49 -11.07
C ARG A 91 2.82 -1.05 -11.26
N MET A 92 2.39 0.04 -10.61
CA MET A 92 1.05 0.60 -10.78
C MET A 92 0.81 1.13 -12.21
N ASN A 93 1.87 1.49 -12.93
CA ASN A 93 1.82 1.87 -14.34
C ASN A 93 1.99 0.67 -15.30
N GLY A 94 1.98 -0.57 -14.78
CA GLY A 94 2.08 -1.79 -15.61
C GLY A 94 3.45 -1.98 -16.25
N VAL A 95 4.51 -1.51 -15.60
CA VAL A 95 5.89 -1.58 -16.10
C VAL A 95 6.77 -2.36 -15.13
N ASP A 96 7.65 -3.19 -15.67
CA ASP A 96 8.72 -3.84 -14.92
C ASP A 96 9.64 -2.79 -14.26
N PRO A 97 9.75 -2.78 -12.93
CA PRO A 97 10.59 -1.82 -12.23
C PRO A 97 12.05 -1.83 -12.64
N GLU A 98 12.60 -2.98 -13.03
CA GLU A 98 13.99 -3.06 -13.49
C GLU A 98 14.17 -2.31 -14.81
N ALA A 99 13.30 -2.57 -15.81
CA ALA A 99 13.30 -1.84 -17.07
C ALA A 99 13.13 -0.32 -16.88
N TYR A 100 12.24 0.11 -15.99
CA TYR A 100 12.06 1.52 -15.63
C TYR A 100 13.34 2.12 -15.02
N LEU A 101 13.93 1.46 -14.02
CA LEU A 101 15.14 1.96 -13.37
C LEU A 101 16.32 2.01 -14.34
N HIS A 102 16.46 1.02 -15.21
CA HIS A 102 17.47 1.01 -16.26
C HIS A 102 17.32 2.23 -17.18
N TYR A 103 16.11 2.47 -17.68
CA TYR A 103 15.82 3.63 -18.53
C TYR A 103 16.19 4.96 -17.86
N VAL A 104 15.84 5.12 -16.57
CA VAL A 104 16.12 6.34 -15.80
C VAL A 104 17.63 6.49 -15.57
N ILE A 105 18.32 5.44 -15.10
CA ILE A 105 19.75 5.49 -14.77
C ILE A 105 20.60 5.82 -16.00
N GLU A 106 20.23 5.30 -17.18
CA GLU A 106 20.90 5.62 -18.44
C GLU A 106 20.81 7.11 -18.84
N ARG A 107 19.77 7.83 -18.39
CA ARG A 107 19.45 9.19 -18.86
C ARG A 107 19.67 10.27 -17.82
N ILE A 108 19.56 9.92 -16.53
CA ILE A 108 19.49 10.90 -15.44
C ILE A 108 20.72 11.80 -15.34
N ALA A 109 21.90 11.32 -15.74
CA ALA A 109 23.14 12.09 -15.68
C ALA A 109 23.13 13.30 -16.64
N ASP A 110 22.51 13.14 -17.81
CA ASP A 110 22.45 14.16 -18.86
C ASP A 110 21.09 14.86 -18.94
N HIS A 111 20.12 14.45 -18.11
CA HIS A 111 18.76 14.99 -18.11
C HIS A 111 18.68 16.33 -17.36
N PRO A 112 17.97 17.35 -17.89
CA PRO A 112 17.79 18.62 -17.19
C PRO A 112 17.12 18.45 -15.82
N VAL A 113 17.74 18.98 -14.76
CA VAL A 113 17.24 18.87 -13.38
C VAL A 113 15.83 19.45 -13.19
N ASN A 114 15.47 20.46 -14.00
CA ASN A 114 14.15 21.09 -13.97
C ASN A 114 13.08 20.33 -14.78
N ARG A 115 13.41 19.16 -15.33
CA ARG A 115 12.50 18.28 -16.09
C ARG A 115 12.55 16.83 -15.61
N ILE A 116 13.00 16.59 -14.38
CA ILE A 116 13.09 15.25 -13.77
C ILE A 116 11.72 14.53 -13.79
N ASP A 117 10.62 15.28 -13.80
CA ASP A 117 9.27 14.75 -13.91
C ASP A 117 9.02 13.98 -15.22
N GLU A 118 9.73 14.29 -16.31
CA GLU A 118 9.70 13.51 -17.55
C GLU A 118 10.21 12.07 -17.36
N LEU A 119 11.01 11.83 -16.32
CA LEU A 119 11.51 10.51 -15.96
C LEU A 119 10.58 9.75 -15.01
N LEU A 120 9.40 10.29 -14.66
CA LEU A 120 8.44 9.62 -13.79
C LEU A 120 7.81 8.40 -14.48
N PRO A 121 7.37 7.38 -13.73
CA PRO A 121 6.96 6.10 -14.29
C PRO A 121 5.86 6.17 -15.36
N TRP A 122 4.87 7.04 -15.21
CA TRP A 122 3.78 7.20 -16.19
C TRP A 122 4.24 7.87 -17.51
N ASN A 123 5.30 8.66 -17.48
CA ASN A 123 5.90 9.28 -18.67
C ASN A 123 6.84 8.31 -19.39
N VAL A 124 7.54 7.46 -18.64
CA VAL A 124 8.46 6.46 -19.17
C VAL A 124 7.74 5.22 -19.69
N ALA A 125 6.62 4.82 -19.07
CA ALA A 125 5.84 3.65 -19.46
C ALA A 125 5.56 3.52 -20.97
N PRO A 126 5.06 4.56 -21.68
CA PRO A 126 4.80 4.46 -23.12
C PRO A 126 6.07 4.41 -23.99
N LEU A 127 7.25 4.70 -23.42
CA LEU A 127 8.54 4.73 -24.14
C LEU A 127 9.28 3.40 -24.08
N LEU A 128 8.84 2.49 -23.21
CA LEU A 128 9.49 1.20 -23.01
C LEU A 128 8.99 0.15 -24.01
N PRO A 129 9.81 -0.88 -24.32
CA PRO A 129 9.40 -1.98 -25.17
C PRO A 129 8.20 -2.75 -24.60
N ALA A 130 7.39 -3.35 -25.47
CA ALA A 130 6.26 -4.21 -25.08
C ALA A 130 6.65 -5.30 -24.05
N ALA A 131 7.87 -5.84 -24.16
CA ALA A 131 8.41 -6.85 -23.25
C ALA A 131 8.65 -6.36 -21.81
N SER A 132 8.71 -5.05 -21.61
CA SER A 132 8.90 -4.41 -20.30
C SER A 132 7.59 -4.14 -19.57
N HIS A 133 6.44 -4.47 -20.18
CA HIS A 133 5.15 -4.35 -19.52
C HIS A 133 4.82 -5.59 -18.71
N ILE A 134 4.29 -5.37 -17.52
CA ILE A 134 3.85 -6.41 -16.59
C ILE A 134 2.35 -6.28 -16.35
N ASP A 135 1.73 -7.38 -15.95
CA ASP A 135 0.34 -7.34 -15.54
C ASP A 135 0.16 -6.35 -14.37
N PRO A 136 -0.82 -5.44 -14.46
CA PRO A 136 -1.07 -4.49 -13.40
C PRO A 136 -1.39 -5.22 -12.09
N VAL A 137 -0.84 -4.69 -11.00
CA VAL A 137 -1.08 -5.21 -9.65
C VAL A 137 -2.58 -5.07 -9.34
N ARG A 138 -3.26 -6.21 -9.20
CA ARG A 138 -4.69 -6.31 -8.87
C ARG A 138 -4.93 -6.38 -7.35
#